data_AF-A0A7L4YTV7-F1
#
_entry.id   AF-A0A7L4YTV7-F1
#
_cell.length_a   1.000
_cell.length_b   1.000
_cell.length_c   1.000
_cell.angle_alpha   90.00
_cell.angle_beta   90.00
_cell.angle_gamma   90.00
#
_symmetry.space_group_name_H-M   'P 1'
#
loop_
_entity.id
_entity.type
_entity.pdbx_description
1 polymer ?
#
loop_
_entity_poly.entity_id
_entity_poly.type
_entity_poly.pdbx_seq_one_letter_code
_entity_poly.pdbx_strand_id
1 'polypeptide(L)'
;MPERSPLVRWLIDPVPLHRVAVMRLIAYVFIWVDVLLTTSWVALKAQAPPELYKPLTIGELLFLPTPTPTYVTVLKWVLLISAAVAATGWRPRITGSVVAVCYLLWMVVAMSYGKVDHDRFAFLVLLAVLPTVGVARWGDRRRSEKAGWALQMVFIAVMLTYFLSAIAKVRYGDWDWPTGATLTRAILRRGTPLSEWMLDFPALLIVSQFAIIILEALSPLMLLCRSARARVLLVAFLLCFHLAVFASVTIIFLPHCIAILSILPWERLLRRTREPVTSEPTSPARA
;
A
#
# COMPACT_ATOMS: atom_id res chain seq x y z
N MET A 1 -10.57 -4.37 -35.19
CA MET A 1 -10.87 -4.14 -33.76
C MET A 1 -11.08 -2.65 -33.57
N PRO A 2 -12.12 -2.20 -32.84
CA PRO A 2 -12.33 -0.77 -32.58
C PRO A 2 -11.13 -0.19 -31.83
N GLU A 3 -10.75 1.03 -32.18
CA GLU A 3 -9.67 1.75 -31.49
C GLU A 3 -10.05 1.97 -30.02
N ARG A 4 -9.21 1.51 -29.09
CA ARG A 4 -9.42 1.71 -27.66
C ARG A 4 -9.17 3.18 -27.30
N SER A 5 -9.99 3.74 -26.41
CA SER A 5 -9.80 5.11 -25.93
C SER A 5 -8.45 5.28 -25.20
N PRO A 6 -7.89 6.49 -25.13
CA PRO A 6 -6.65 6.76 -24.40
C PRO A 6 -6.69 6.31 -22.94
N LEU A 7 -7.84 6.45 -22.27
CA LEU A 7 -8.05 6.02 -20.89
C LEU A 7 -7.91 4.50 -20.76
N VAL A 8 -8.57 3.74 -21.64
CA VAL A 8 -8.51 2.28 -21.63
C VAL A 8 -7.08 1.81 -21.89
N ARG A 9 -6.39 2.42 -22.88
CA ARG A 9 -4.98 2.10 -23.18
C ARG A 9 -4.05 2.32 -21.99
N TRP A 10 -4.23 3.42 -21.25
CA TRP A 10 -3.47 3.67 -20.03
C TRP A 10 -3.80 2.68 -18.92
N LEU A 11 -5.09 2.35 -18.76
CA LEU A 11 -5.56 1.48 -17.68
C LEU A 11 -4.99 0.07 -17.77
N ILE A 12 -4.83 -0.44 -19.00
CA ILE A 12 -4.40 -1.82 -19.26
C ILE A 12 -3.02 -1.89 -19.91
N ASP A 13 -2.23 -0.80 -19.87
CA ASP A 13 -0.89 -0.75 -20.48
C ASP A 13 -0.08 -2.00 -20.06
N PRO A 14 0.28 -2.90 -21.00
CA PRO A 14 0.83 -4.19 -20.64
C PRO A 14 2.13 -4.05 -19.87
N VAL A 15 2.28 -4.69 -18.71
CA VAL A 15 3.55 -4.68 -17.93
C VAL A 15 4.15 -6.08 -17.83
N PRO A 16 5.48 -6.22 -17.64
CA PRO A 16 6.11 -7.53 -17.49
C PRO A 16 5.59 -8.30 -16.27
N LEU A 17 5.34 -9.60 -16.45
CA LEU A 17 4.89 -10.48 -15.37
C LEU A 17 5.89 -10.56 -14.21
N HIS A 18 7.18 -10.34 -14.45
CA HIS A 18 8.17 -10.22 -13.38
C HIS A 18 7.76 -9.22 -12.29
N ARG A 19 7.16 -8.07 -12.67
CA ARG A 19 6.74 -7.05 -11.69
C ARG A 19 5.68 -7.58 -10.74
N VAL A 20 4.76 -8.41 -11.23
CA VAL A 20 3.75 -9.09 -10.41
C VAL A 20 4.39 -10.13 -9.49
N ALA A 21 5.39 -10.88 -9.97
CA ALA A 21 6.11 -11.84 -9.12
C ALA A 21 6.86 -11.15 -7.97
N VAL A 22 7.49 -9.99 -8.23
CA VAL A 22 8.13 -9.17 -7.19
C VAL A 22 7.12 -8.69 -6.16
N MET A 23 6.04 -8.04 -6.63
CA MET A 23 5.02 -7.50 -5.73
C MET A 23 4.31 -8.58 -4.92
N ARG A 24 4.14 -9.78 -5.50
CA ARG A 24 3.62 -10.94 -4.79
C ARG A 24 4.49 -11.33 -3.60
N LEU A 25 5.79 -11.48 -3.82
CA LEU A 25 6.72 -11.83 -2.74
C LEU A 25 6.71 -10.75 -1.65
N ILE A 26 6.89 -9.47 -2.04
CA ILE A 26 6.93 -8.35 -1.10
C ILE A 26 5.64 -8.28 -0.28
N ALA A 27 4.47 -8.31 -0.93
CA ALA A 27 3.18 -8.17 -0.25
C ALA A 27 2.91 -9.32 0.71
N TYR A 28 3.13 -10.58 0.29
CA TYR A 28 2.81 -11.74 1.12
C TYR A 28 3.82 -11.98 2.23
N VAL A 29 5.11 -11.65 2.03
CA VAL A 29 6.08 -11.63 3.14
C VAL A 29 5.73 -10.53 4.13
N PHE A 30 5.33 -9.35 3.65
CA PHE A 30 4.94 -8.25 4.53
C PHE A 30 3.75 -8.57 5.44
N ILE A 31 2.82 -9.45 5.03
CA ILE A 31 1.72 -9.89 5.89
C ILE A 31 2.24 -10.47 7.22
N TRP A 32 3.38 -11.15 7.23
CA TRP A 32 3.98 -11.66 8.45
C TRP A 32 4.42 -10.51 9.38
N VAL A 33 5.07 -9.49 8.83
CA VAL A 33 5.43 -8.28 9.57
C VAL A 33 4.18 -7.58 10.08
N ASP A 34 3.15 -7.45 9.25
CA ASP A 34 1.95 -6.73 9.60
C ASP A 34 1.17 -7.44 10.72
N VAL A 35 0.90 -8.73 10.56
CA VAL A 35 0.10 -9.52 11.51
C VAL A 35 0.84 -9.76 12.82
N LEU A 36 2.16 -9.96 12.79
CA LEU A 36 2.94 -10.30 13.99
C LEU A 36 3.49 -9.08 14.73
N LEU A 37 3.71 -7.96 14.05
CA LEU A 37 4.36 -6.79 14.65
C LEU A 37 3.43 -5.57 14.68
N THR A 38 2.91 -5.11 13.54
CA THR A 38 2.19 -3.81 13.45
C THR A 38 0.72 -3.92 13.91
N THR A 39 0.11 -5.10 13.75
CA THR A 39 -1.28 -5.40 14.08
C THR A 39 -1.41 -6.57 15.05
N SER A 40 -0.36 -6.87 15.80
CA SER A 40 -0.36 -7.88 16.87
C SER A 40 -1.51 -7.69 17.87
N TRP A 41 -1.90 -6.43 18.09
CA TRP A 41 -3.02 -6.02 18.94
C TRP A 41 -4.40 -6.46 18.44
N VAL A 42 -4.57 -6.85 17.18
CA VAL A 42 -5.85 -7.36 16.65
C VAL A 42 -6.24 -8.66 17.34
N ALA A 43 -5.27 -9.50 17.71
CA ALA A 43 -5.53 -10.70 18.50
C ALA A 43 -6.13 -10.38 19.89
N LEU A 44 -5.76 -9.24 20.47
CA LEU A 44 -6.29 -8.77 21.76
C LEU A 44 -7.74 -8.26 21.63
N LYS A 45 -8.15 -7.77 20.45
CA LYS A 45 -9.54 -7.35 20.21
C LYS A 45 -10.53 -8.50 20.34
N ALA A 46 -10.11 -9.73 20.12
CA ALA A 46 -10.93 -10.92 20.32
C ALA A 46 -11.31 -11.17 21.79
N GLN A 47 -10.62 -10.51 22.72
CA GLN A 47 -10.89 -10.57 24.16
C GLN A 47 -11.71 -9.38 24.65
N ALA A 48 -12.05 -8.44 23.75
CA ALA A 48 -12.86 -7.28 24.11
C ALA A 48 -14.31 -7.72 24.41
N PRO A 49 -15.00 -7.03 25.34
CA PRO A 49 -16.43 -7.26 25.58
C PRO A 49 -17.24 -7.12 24.27
N PRO A 50 -18.17 -8.06 23.98
CA PRO A 50 -18.98 -8.04 22.76
C PRO A 50 -19.75 -6.73 22.53
N GLU A 51 -20.09 -6.02 23.60
CA GLU A 51 -20.85 -4.76 23.57
C GLU A 51 -20.05 -3.61 22.92
N LEU A 52 -18.72 -3.74 22.86
CA LEU A 52 -17.84 -2.78 22.18
C LEU A 52 -17.67 -3.09 20.70
N TYR A 53 -18.12 -4.27 20.23
CA TYR A 53 -18.05 -4.63 18.82
C TYR A 53 -19.08 -3.84 18.02
N LYS A 54 -18.58 -2.99 17.12
CA LYS A 54 -19.39 -2.25 16.15
C LYS A 54 -18.90 -2.62 14.76
N PRO A 55 -19.56 -3.59 14.08
CA PRO A 55 -19.10 -4.08 12.80
C PRO A 55 -18.97 -2.94 11.79
N LEU A 56 -17.97 -3.03 10.92
CA LEU A 56 -17.97 -2.23 9.70
C LEU A 56 -19.20 -2.57 8.86
N THR A 57 -19.65 -1.66 8.00
CA THR A 57 -20.77 -1.90 7.07
C THR A 57 -20.60 -3.18 6.23
N ILE A 58 -19.36 -3.51 5.83
CA ILE A 58 -19.09 -4.77 5.13
C ILE A 58 -19.29 -6.01 6.03
N GLY A 59 -18.99 -5.90 7.33
CA GLY A 59 -19.26 -6.95 8.31
C GLY A 59 -20.75 -7.13 8.54
N GLU A 60 -21.51 -6.02 8.59
CA GLU A 60 -22.98 -6.05 8.67
C GLU A 60 -23.59 -6.72 7.43
N LEU A 61 -23.17 -6.30 6.23
CA LEU A 61 -23.68 -6.84 4.96
C LEU A 61 -23.40 -8.34 4.80
N LEU A 62 -22.27 -8.81 5.33
CA LEU A 62 -21.87 -10.22 5.30
C LEU A 62 -22.37 -11.01 6.53
N PHE A 63 -23.14 -10.39 7.42
CA PHE A 63 -23.63 -10.98 8.65
C PHE A 63 -22.52 -11.65 9.48
N LEU A 64 -21.35 -11.00 9.55
CA LEU A 64 -20.21 -11.54 10.28
C LEU A 64 -20.50 -11.55 11.80
N PRO A 65 -20.19 -12.65 12.51
CA PRO A 65 -20.39 -12.72 13.94
C PRO A 65 -19.37 -11.85 14.69
N THR A 66 -19.69 -11.53 15.95
CA THR A 66 -18.71 -10.94 16.87
C THR A 66 -17.46 -11.83 16.95
N PRO A 67 -16.25 -11.30 16.72
CA PRO A 67 -15.02 -12.09 16.71
C PRO A 67 -14.74 -12.76 18.06
N THR A 68 -14.65 -14.09 18.08
CA THR A 68 -14.20 -14.86 19.26
C THR A 68 -12.68 -15.06 19.26
N PRO A 69 -12.05 -15.37 20.41
CA PRO A 69 -10.63 -15.71 20.47
C PRO A 69 -10.23 -16.85 19.52
N THR A 70 -11.09 -17.87 19.39
CA THR A 70 -10.88 -18.99 18.47
C THR A 70 -10.91 -18.52 17.01
N TYR A 71 -11.93 -17.73 16.63
CA TYR A 71 -12.06 -17.19 15.28
C TYR A 71 -10.83 -16.38 14.88
N VAL A 72 -10.40 -15.44 15.73
CA VAL A 72 -9.26 -14.57 15.41
C VAL A 72 -7.94 -15.35 15.36
N THR A 73 -7.74 -16.32 16.27
CA THR A 73 -6.57 -17.20 16.24
C THR A 73 -6.51 -18.05 14.97
N VAL A 74 -7.62 -18.68 14.58
CA VAL A 74 -7.70 -19.47 13.35
C VAL A 74 -7.46 -18.59 12.13
N LEU A 75 -8.12 -17.43 12.06
CA LEU A 75 -7.95 -16.47 10.98
C LEU A 75 -6.49 -16.01 10.83
N LYS A 76 -5.82 -15.70 11.96
CA LYS A 76 -4.40 -15.33 12.00
C LYS A 76 -3.54 -16.40 11.34
N TRP A 77 -3.67 -17.66 11.76
CA TRP A 77 -2.81 -18.73 11.27
C TRP A 77 -3.13 -19.12 9.84
N VAL A 78 -4.41 -19.15 9.45
CA VAL A 78 -4.80 -19.37 8.05
C VAL A 78 -4.22 -18.27 7.15
N LEU A 79 -4.29 -17.00 7.57
CA LEU A 79 -3.70 -15.87 6.85
C LEU A 79 -2.17 -16.03 6.70
N LEU A 80 -1.45 -16.32 7.78
CA LEU A 80 0.01 -16.45 7.75
C LEU A 80 0.47 -17.62 6.87
N ILE A 81 -0.14 -18.81 7.06
CA ILE A 81 0.19 -20.01 6.28
C ILE A 81 -0.14 -19.79 4.80
N SER A 82 -1.34 -19.28 4.49
CA SER A 82 -1.72 -19.00 3.11
C SER A 82 -0.82 -17.95 2.47
N ALA A 83 -0.38 -16.91 3.20
CA ALA A 83 0.57 -15.92 2.71
C ALA A 83 1.93 -16.54 2.38
N ALA A 84 2.46 -17.42 3.24
CA ALA A 84 3.70 -18.13 2.96
C ALA A 84 3.60 -19.00 1.70
N VAL A 85 2.51 -19.76 1.55
CA VAL A 85 2.28 -20.58 0.35
C VAL A 85 2.10 -19.68 -0.88
N ALA A 86 1.33 -18.59 -0.78
CA ALA A 86 1.09 -17.66 -1.88
C ALA A 86 2.38 -16.96 -2.35
N ALA A 87 3.31 -16.69 -1.43
CA ALA A 87 4.62 -16.10 -1.74
C ALA A 87 5.45 -16.98 -2.70
N THR A 88 5.32 -18.31 -2.62
CA THR A 88 5.97 -19.25 -3.55
C THR A 88 5.40 -19.19 -4.97
N GLY A 89 4.21 -18.61 -5.14
CA GLY A 89 3.48 -18.63 -6.40
C GLY A 89 2.78 -19.96 -6.71
N TRP A 90 2.63 -20.85 -5.74
CA TRP A 90 1.80 -22.05 -5.88
C TRP A 90 0.32 -21.69 -6.04
N ARG A 91 -0.29 -22.13 -7.14
CA ARG A 91 -1.70 -21.87 -7.51
C ARG A 91 -2.15 -20.43 -7.15
N PRO A 92 -1.52 -19.40 -7.74
CA PRO A 92 -1.53 -18.03 -7.21
C PRO A 92 -2.92 -17.38 -7.21
N ARG A 93 -3.85 -17.88 -8.03
CA ARG A 93 -5.26 -17.44 -7.98
C ARG A 93 -5.92 -17.87 -6.68
N ILE A 94 -5.81 -19.14 -6.32
CA ILE A 94 -6.46 -19.70 -5.14
C ILE A 94 -5.80 -19.16 -3.88
N THR A 95 -4.48 -19.32 -3.76
CA THR A 95 -3.76 -18.90 -2.56
C THR A 95 -3.82 -17.39 -2.36
N GLY A 96 -3.67 -16.60 -3.43
CA GLY A 96 -3.81 -15.16 -3.36
C GLY A 96 -5.22 -14.69 -3.00
N SER A 97 -6.27 -15.34 -3.52
CA SER A 97 -7.65 -15.03 -3.13
C SER A 97 -7.95 -15.38 -1.68
N VAL A 98 -7.45 -16.51 -1.17
CA VAL A 98 -7.56 -16.86 0.26
C VAL A 98 -6.89 -15.80 1.11
N VAL A 99 -5.66 -15.39 0.76
CA VAL A 99 -4.94 -14.32 1.46
C VAL A 99 -5.73 -13.01 1.45
N ALA A 100 -6.29 -12.62 0.30
CA ALA A 100 -7.06 -11.37 0.18
C ALA A 100 -8.30 -11.39 1.08
N VAL A 101 -9.06 -12.49 1.10
CA VAL A 101 -10.24 -12.65 1.95
C VAL A 101 -9.84 -12.69 3.42
N CYS A 102 -8.84 -13.48 3.80
CA CYS A 102 -8.41 -13.57 5.19
C CYS A 102 -7.85 -12.24 5.71
N TYR A 103 -7.10 -11.49 4.89
CA TYR A 103 -6.60 -10.17 5.28
C TYR A 103 -7.73 -9.14 5.38
N LEU A 104 -8.74 -9.19 4.49
CA LEU A 104 -9.95 -8.36 4.61
C LEU A 104 -10.67 -8.66 5.94
N LEU A 105 -10.91 -9.92 6.26
CA LEU A 105 -11.54 -10.32 7.52
C LEU A 105 -10.69 -9.89 8.73
N TRP A 106 -9.37 -9.99 8.64
CA TRP A 106 -8.44 -9.52 9.68
C TRP A 106 -8.61 -8.01 9.93
N MET A 107 -8.76 -7.23 8.85
CA MET A 107 -9.02 -5.79 8.93
C MET A 107 -10.43 -5.46 9.44
N VAL A 108 -11.44 -6.26 9.11
CA VAL A 108 -12.79 -6.10 9.68
C VAL A 108 -12.73 -6.26 11.20
N VAL A 109 -12.04 -7.29 11.72
CA VAL A 109 -11.84 -7.45 13.17
C VAL A 109 -11.11 -6.23 13.74
N ALA A 110 -10.02 -5.80 13.11
CA ALA A 110 -9.18 -4.71 13.60
C ALA A 110 -9.95 -3.38 13.77
N MET A 111 -10.84 -3.07 12.82
CA MET A 111 -11.46 -1.74 12.71
C MET A 111 -12.90 -1.66 13.23
N SER A 112 -13.48 -2.78 13.69
CA SER A 112 -14.86 -2.84 14.22
C SER A 112 -14.97 -2.42 15.71
N TYR A 113 -14.07 -1.54 16.18
CA TYR A 113 -14.00 -1.09 17.58
C TYR A 113 -13.80 0.42 17.69
N GLY A 114 -14.47 1.19 16.82
CA GLY A 114 -14.55 2.66 16.90
C GLY A 114 -13.38 3.44 16.28
N LYS A 115 -12.43 2.76 15.63
CA LYS A 115 -11.35 3.40 14.87
C LYS A 115 -11.17 2.69 13.54
N VAL A 116 -11.26 3.46 12.45
CA VAL A 116 -11.03 2.97 11.09
C VAL A 116 -9.83 3.70 10.51
N ASP A 117 -8.72 2.97 10.32
CA ASP A 117 -7.52 3.52 9.70
C ASP A 117 -7.54 3.26 8.18
N HIS A 118 -7.29 4.31 7.40
CA HIS A 118 -7.32 4.26 5.93
C HIS A 118 -6.02 3.72 5.31
N ASP A 119 -4.98 3.55 6.10
CA ASP A 119 -3.63 3.19 5.69
C ASP A 119 -3.46 1.75 5.17
N ARG A 120 -4.49 0.90 5.26
CA ARG A 120 -4.51 -0.42 4.62
C ARG A 120 -5.29 -0.47 3.30
N PHE A 121 -5.97 0.61 2.88
CA PHE A 121 -6.86 0.57 1.72
C PHE A 121 -6.15 0.13 0.42
N ALA A 122 -5.07 0.81 0.05
CA ALA A 122 -4.30 0.45 -1.15
C ALA A 122 -3.68 -0.96 -1.07
N PHE A 123 -3.31 -1.41 0.14
CA PHE A 123 -2.78 -2.75 0.35
C PHE A 123 -3.86 -3.83 0.19
N LEU A 124 -5.08 -3.60 0.69
CA LEU A 124 -6.23 -4.46 0.44
C LEU A 124 -6.51 -4.59 -1.06
N VAL A 125 -6.46 -3.48 -1.81
CA VAL A 125 -6.61 -3.51 -3.27
C VAL A 125 -5.48 -4.33 -3.91
N LEU A 126 -4.23 -4.13 -3.50
CA LEU A 126 -3.09 -4.93 -3.97
C LEU A 126 -3.32 -6.43 -3.77
N LEU A 127 -3.71 -6.86 -2.56
CA LEU A 127 -3.98 -8.26 -2.27
C LEU A 127 -5.14 -8.81 -3.09
N ALA A 128 -6.19 -8.02 -3.32
CA ALA A 128 -7.35 -8.42 -4.10
C ALA A 128 -7.05 -8.58 -5.60
N VAL A 129 -6.20 -7.72 -6.18
CA VAL A 129 -5.93 -7.74 -7.64
C VAL A 129 -4.80 -8.68 -8.03
N LEU A 130 -3.81 -8.94 -7.17
CA LEU A 130 -2.71 -9.88 -7.45
C LEU A 130 -3.16 -11.28 -7.94
N PRO A 131 -4.14 -11.96 -7.31
CA PRO A 131 -4.59 -13.27 -7.78
C PRO A 131 -5.25 -13.23 -9.17
N THR A 132 -5.81 -12.09 -9.59
CA THR A 132 -6.51 -11.98 -10.89
C THR A 132 -5.57 -12.17 -12.09
N VAL A 133 -4.28 -11.87 -11.91
CA VAL A 133 -3.25 -11.99 -12.97
C VAL A 133 -2.92 -13.46 -13.24
N GLY A 134 -2.82 -14.29 -12.20
CA GLY A 134 -2.43 -15.70 -12.29
C GLY A 134 -0.91 -15.94 -12.25
N VAL A 135 -0.41 -16.86 -13.07
CA VAL A 135 0.98 -17.31 -13.02
C VAL A 135 1.92 -16.20 -13.51
N ALA A 136 2.85 -15.82 -12.63
CA ALA A 136 3.92 -14.87 -12.91
C ALA A 136 5.19 -15.37 -12.21
N ARG A 137 6.34 -15.30 -12.88
CA ARG A 137 7.63 -15.80 -12.39
C ARG A 137 8.67 -14.69 -12.38
N TRP A 138 9.67 -14.84 -11.52
CA TRP A 138 10.85 -13.97 -11.50
C TRP A 138 11.56 -14.00 -12.86
N GLY A 139 11.96 -12.83 -13.36
CA GLY A 139 12.58 -12.70 -14.68
C GLY A 139 11.63 -12.85 -15.89
N ASP A 140 10.33 -13.13 -15.70
CA ASP A 140 9.39 -13.27 -16.80
C ASP A 140 9.16 -11.93 -17.53
N ARG A 141 9.58 -11.88 -18.79
CA ARG A 141 9.55 -10.67 -19.64
C ARG A 141 8.26 -10.51 -20.41
N ARG A 142 7.38 -11.53 -20.42
CA ARG A 142 6.09 -11.46 -21.12
C ARG A 142 5.27 -10.33 -20.53
N ARG A 143 4.69 -9.49 -21.38
CA ARG A 143 3.85 -8.37 -20.97
C ARG A 143 2.39 -8.82 -20.94
N SER A 144 1.63 -8.33 -19.96
CA SER A 144 0.23 -8.70 -19.77
C SER A 144 -0.64 -7.48 -19.47
N GLU A 145 -1.74 -7.34 -20.22
CA GLU A 145 -2.79 -6.34 -19.96
C GLU A 145 -3.43 -6.55 -18.57
N LYS A 146 -3.62 -7.81 -18.16
CA LYS A 146 -4.14 -8.15 -16.82
C LYS A 146 -3.22 -7.65 -15.71
N ALA A 147 -1.90 -7.81 -15.90
CA ALA A 147 -0.91 -7.28 -14.98
C ALA A 147 -0.89 -5.74 -14.98
N GLY A 148 -1.04 -5.12 -16.15
CA GLY A 148 -1.15 -3.67 -16.30
C GLY A 148 -2.32 -3.12 -15.51
N TRP A 149 -3.52 -3.66 -15.77
CA TRP A 149 -4.75 -3.35 -15.07
C TRP A 149 -4.62 -3.51 -13.55
N ALA A 150 -4.13 -4.67 -13.10
CA ALA A 150 -4.00 -4.95 -11.67
C ALA A 150 -3.11 -3.90 -10.97
N LEU A 151 -1.92 -3.61 -11.50
CA LEU A 151 -1.02 -2.64 -10.88
C LEU A 151 -1.50 -1.19 -11.04
N GLN A 152 -2.28 -0.89 -12.09
CA GLN A 152 -2.90 0.42 -12.26
C GLN A 152 -4.05 0.65 -11.28
N MET A 153 -4.81 -0.39 -10.93
CA MET A 153 -5.80 -0.35 -9.84
C MET A 153 -5.12 -0.05 -8.49
N VAL A 154 -3.96 -0.67 -8.21
CA VAL A 154 -3.20 -0.36 -7.00
C VAL A 154 -2.71 1.09 -7.03
N PHE A 155 -2.18 1.57 -8.14
CA PHE A 155 -1.72 2.96 -8.25
C PHE A 155 -2.88 3.95 -8.00
N ILE A 156 -4.06 3.70 -8.57
CA ILE A 156 -5.26 4.49 -8.29
C ILE A 156 -5.62 4.41 -6.80
N ALA A 157 -5.61 3.21 -6.20
CA ALA A 157 -5.94 3.04 -4.78
C ALA A 157 -4.94 3.74 -3.85
N VAL A 158 -3.64 3.77 -4.19
CA VAL A 158 -2.64 4.56 -3.46
C VAL A 158 -3.03 6.04 -3.48
N MET A 159 -3.32 6.61 -4.65
CA MET A 159 -3.71 8.02 -4.74
C MET A 159 -5.04 8.29 -4.02
N LEU A 160 -6.03 7.41 -4.16
CA LEU A 160 -7.29 7.51 -3.44
C LEU A 160 -7.13 7.42 -1.93
N THR A 161 -6.13 6.68 -1.42
CA THR A 161 -5.85 6.63 0.02
C THR A 161 -5.53 8.02 0.56
N TYR A 162 -4.68 8.78 -0.16
CA TYR A 162 -4.35 10.17 0.21
C TYR A 162 -5.56 11.09 0.01
N PHE A 163 -6.17 11.05 -1.17
CA PHE A 163 -7.29 11.92 -1.51
C PHE A 163 -8.48 11.78 -0.56
N LEU A 164 -8.90 10.53 -0.29
CA LEU A 164 -9.98 10.27 0.65
C LEU A 164 -9.59 10.57 2.09
N SER A 165 -8.29 10.56 2.43
CA SER A 165 -7.81 11.03 3.73
C SER A 165 -8.02 12.54 3.90
N ALA A 166 -7.71 13.35 2.88
CA ALA A 166 -8.00 14.79 2.92
C ALA A 166 -9.50 15.06 3.10
N ILE A 167 -10.35 14.34 2.35
CA ILE A 167 -11.81 14.44 2.52
C ILE A 167 -12.23 14.04 3.93
N ALA A 168 -11.68 12.96 4.48
CA ALA A 168 -12.01 12.51 5.84
C ALA A 168 -11.59 13.54 6.90
N LYS A 169 -10.45 14.20 6.74
CA LYS A 169 -9.98 15.26 7.65
C LYS A 169 -10.97 16.41 7.71
N VAL A 170 -11.43 16.90 6.56
CA VAL A 170 -12.42 18.00 6.49
C VAL A 170 -13.81 17.52 6.91
N ARG A 171 -14.22 16.30 6.53
CA ARG A 171 -15.55 15.78 6.86
C ARG A 171 -15.77 15.55 8.35
N TYR A 172 -14.75 15.10 9.08
CA TYR A 172 -14.87 14.73 10.49
C TYR A 172 -14.21 15.73 11.45
N GLY A 173 -13.38 16.64 10.95
CA GLY A 173 -12.73 17.69 11.74
C GLY A 173 -12.99 19.11 11.22
N ASP A 174 -13.89 19.27 10.26
CA ASP A 174 -14.21 20.54 9.58
C ASP A 174 -12.96 21.27 9.07
N TRP A 175 -13.07 22.58 8.85
CA TRP A 175 -11.93 23.44 8.55
C TRP A 175 -11.10 23.79 9.79
N ASP A 176 -11.48 23.26 10.95
CA ASP A 176 -10.69 23.34 12.18
C ASP A 176 -9.55 22.32 12.20
N TRP A 177 -9.58 21.29 11.33
CA TRP A 177 -8.53 20.28 11.28
C TRP A 177 -7.12 20.88 11.07
N PRO A 178 -6.87 21.80 10.12
CA PRO A 178 -5.57 22.40 9.86
C PRO A 178 -5.20 23.63 10.73
N THR A 179 -5.76 23.77 11.93
CA THR A 179 -5.51 24.94 12.84
C THR A 179 -4.20 24.87 13.64
N GLY A 180 -3.34 23.89 13.38
CA GLY A 180 -2.14 23.58 14.16
C GLY A 180 -2.39 22.50 15.22
N ALA A 181 -3.58 22.49 15.82
CA ALA A 181 -3.91 21.67 17.00
C ALA A 181 -3.70 20.15 16.79
N THR A 182 -4.02 19.62 15.61
CA THR A 182 -3.84 18.19 15.34
C THR A 182 -2.36 17.81 15.28
N LEU A 183 -1.52 18.67 14.68
CA LEU A 183 -0.09 18.44 14.62
C LEU A 183 0.57 18.66 15.99
N THR A 184 0.16 19.69 16.75
CA THR A 184 0.53 19.87 18.16
C THR A 184 0.24 18.60 18.96
N ARG A 185 -0.98 18.06 18.86
CA ARG A 185 -1.38 16.83 19.57
C ARG A 185 -0.55 15.63 19.13
N ALA A 186 -0.20 15.52 17.85
CA ALA A 186 0.64 14.43 17.35
C ALA A 186 2.06 14.51 17.91
N ILE A 187 2.67 15.71 17.90
CA ILE A 187 4.01 15.94 18.45
C ILE A 187 4.02 15.70 19.96
N LEU A 188 3.05 16.24 20.73
CA LEU A 188 2.99 16.02 22.18
C LEU A 188 2.83 14.55 22.57
N ARG A 189 2.17 13.73 21.75
CA ARG A 189 1.94 12.31 22.05
C ARG A 189 3.02 11.38 21.53
N ARG A 190 3.72 11.76 20.46
CA ARG A 190 4.52 10.84 19.64
C ARG A 190 5.74 11.48 18.98
N GLY A 191 6.00 12.74 19.28
CA GLY A 191 7.07 13.54 18.71
C GLY A 191 8.45 12.99 19.02
N THR A 192 9.40 13.44 18.22
CA THR A 192 10.84 13.23 18.43
C THR A 192 11.54 14.59 18.46
N PRO A 193 12.84 14.65 18.84
CA PRO A 193 13.63 15.87 18.78
C PRO A 193 13.62 16.56 17.40
N LEU A 194 13.32 15.81 16.32
CA LEU A 194 13.21 16.36 14.95
C LEU A 194 11.98 17.27 14.77
N SER A 195 10.96 17.16 15.62
CA SER A 195 9.70 17.90 15.48
C SER A 195 9.28 18.70 16.72
N GLU A 196 9.85 18.40 17.90
CA GLU A 196 9.49 19.08 19.15
C GLU A 196 9.68 20.60 19.06
N TRP A 197 10.76 21.07 18.43
CA TRP A 197 11.03 22.49 18.20
C TRP A 197 9.92 23.20 17.42
N MET A 198 9.11 22.48 16.63
CA MET A 198 8.00 23.08 15.87
C MET A 198 6.89 23.61 16.79
N LEU A 199 6.82 23.13 18.04
CA LEU A 199 5.86 23.59 19.03
C LEU A 199 6.04 25.07 19.40
N ASP A 200 7.27 25.59 19.24
CA ASP A 200 7.59 27.00 19.48
C ASP A 200 7.14 27.92 18.32
N PHE A 201 6.67 27.34 17.21
CA PHE A 201 6.29 28.07 16.00
C PHE A 201 4.86 27.70 15.53
N PRO A 202 3.79 28.24 16.15
CA PRO A 202 2.41 27.89 15.81
C PRO A 202 2.05 28.07 14.32
N ALA A 203 2.56 29.13 13.68
CA ALA A 203 2.33 29.37 12.26
C ALA A 203 2.91 28.24 11.37
N LEU A 204 4.05 27.66 11.75
CA LEU A 204 4.64 26.52 11.04
C LEU A 204 3.73 25.30 11.10
N LEU A 205 3.08 25.05 12.25
CA LEU A 205 2.16 23.92 12.42
C LEU A 205 0.93 24.08 11.52
N ILE A 206 0.34 25.28 11.49
CA ILE A 206 -0.80 25.60 10.62
C ILE A 206 -0.42 25.39 9.14
N VAL A 207 0.68 26.02 8.69
CA VAL A 207 1.15 25.90 7.30
C VAL A 207 1.43 24.44 6.93
N SER A 208 2.06 23.68 7.83
CA SER A 208 2.34 22.26 7.61
C SER A 208 1.07 21.43 7.42
N GLN A 209 0.02 21.70 8.21
CA GLN A 209 -1.24 20.99 8.07
C GLN A 209 -2.00 21.34 6.79
N PHE A 210 -2.02 22.61 6.39
CA PHE A 210 -2.55 22.99 5.08
C PHE A 210 -1.75 22.35 3.93
N ALA A 211 -0.42 22.33 4.03
CA ALA A 211 0.42 21.65 3.04
C ALA A 211 0.10 20.15 2.95
N ILE A 212 -0.13 19.47 4.07
CA ILE A 212 -0.56 18.07 4.10
C ILE A 212 -1.91 17.90 3.38
N ILE A 213 -2.93 18.70 3.74
CA ILE A 213 -4.26 18.61 3.10
C ILE A 213 -4.16 18.87 1.60
N ILE A 214 -3.43 19.90 1.17
CA ILE A 214 -3.27 20.25 -0.25
C ILE A 214 -2.57 19.11 -1.00
N LEU A 215 -1.48 18.58 -0.46
CA LEU A 215 -0.76 17.46 -1.06
C LEU A 215 -1.67 16.24 -1.24
N GLU A 216 -2.43 15.90 -0.20
CA GLU A 216 -3.36 14.77 -0.21
C GLU A 216 -4.52 14.99 -1.19
N ALA A 217 -5.13 16.18 -1.19
CA ALA A 217 -6.22 16.55 -2.08
C ALA A 217 -5.80 16.56 -3.56
N LEU A 218 -4.56 16.95 -3.85
CA LEU A 218 -4.01 16.97 -5.20
C LEU A 218 -3.36 15.65 -5.63
N SER A 219 -3.31 14.64 -4.75
CA SER A 219 -2.70 13.34 -5.04
C SER A 219 -3.26 12.63 -6.29
N PRO A 220 -4.54 12.77 -6.71
CA PRO A 220 -5.00 12.19 -7.99
C PRO A 220 -4.24 12.71 -9.21
N LEU A 221 -3.70 13.93 -9.16
CA LEU A 221 -2.88 14.48 -10.26
C LEU A 221 -1.57 13.71 -10.45
N MET A 222 -1.09 12.99 -9.43
CA MET A 222 0.10 12.14 -9.55
C MET A 222 -0.13 10.94 -10.50
N LEU A 223 -1.39 10.61 -10.84
CA LEU A 223 -1.70 9.62 -11.89
C LEU A 223 -1.19 10.05 -13.27
N LEU A 224 -0.88 11.34 -13.45
CA LEU A 224 -0.24 11.88 -14.65
C LEU A 224 1.24 11.47 -14.77
N CYS A 225 1.85 10.88 -13.73
CA CYS A 225 3.19 10.31 -13.77
C CYS A 225 3.24 9.03 -14.63
N ARG A 226 3.32 9.22 -15.94
CA ARG A 226 3.30 8.11 -16.92
C ARG A 226 4.67 7.51 -17.20
N SER A 227 5.73 8.32 -17.20
CA SER A 227 7.06 7.82 -17.49
C SER A 227 7.62 7.03 -16.31
N ALA A 228 8.42 6.00 -16.59
CA ALA A 228 9.04 5.20 -15.55
C ALA A 228 10.00 6.00 -14.66
N ARG A 229 10.64 7.05 -15.19
CA ARG A 229 11.47 7.97 -14.37
C ARG A 229 10.60 8.76 -13.40
N ALA A 230 9.49 9.33 -13.89
CA ALA A 230 8.52 10.04 -13.05
C ALA A 230 7.94 9.12 -11.96
N ARG A 231 7.65 7.86 -12.30
CA ARG A 231 7.18 6.86 -11.32
C ARG A 231 8.22 6.54 -10.23
N VAL A 232 9.50 6.46 -10.57
CA VAL A 232 10.57 6.27 -9.56
C VAL A 232 10.68 7.49 -8.66
N LEU A 233 10.69 8.71 -9.23
CA LEU A 233 10.72 9.95 -8.46
C LEU A 233 9.51 10.09 -7.54
N LEU A 234 8.32 9.75 -8.06
CA LEU A 234 7.08 9.73 -7.28
C LEU A 234 7.18 8.77 -6.09
N VAL A 235 7.63 7.52 -6.32
CA VAL A 235 7.80 6.55 -5.24
C VAL A 235 8.81 7.05 -4.20
N ALA A 236 9.94 7.58 -4.64
CA ALA A 236 10.94 8.15 -3.73
C ALA A 236 10.33 9.28 -2.90
N PHE A 237 9.62 10.23 -3.53
CA PHE A 237 8.92 11.31 -2.86
C PHE A 237 7.93 10.79 -1.81
N LEU A 238 7.06 9.85 -2.17
CA LEU A 238 6.04 9.33 -1.25
C LEU A 238 6.66 8.56 -0.08
N LEU A 239 7.70 7.75 -0.33
CA LEU A 239 8.40 7.02 0.74
C LEU A 239 9.19 7.97 1.65
N CYS A 240 9.82 9.01 1.10
CA CYS A 240 10.47 10.05 1.89
C CYS A 240 9.47 10.83 2.74
N PHE A 241 8.28 11.11 2.22
CA PHE A 241 7.19 11.71 3.01
C PHE A 241 6.82 10.84 4.21
N HIS A 242 6.58 9.54 4.01
CA HIS A 242 6.27 8.62 5.12
C HIS A 242 7.43 8.47 6.10
N LEU A 243 8.67 8.46 5.61
CA LEU A 243 9.85 8.42 6.46
C LEU A 243 9.97 9.69 7.30
N ALA A 244 9.70 10.87 6.72
CA ALA A 244 9.70 12.14 7.44
C ALA A 244 8.62 12.16 8.52
N VAL A 245 7.39 11.73 8.22
CA VAL A 245 6.31 11.61 9.21
C VAL A 245 6.70 10.65 10.34
N PHE A 246 7.32 9.50 10.02
CA PHE A 246 7.79 8.56 11.03
C PHE A 246 8.92 9.14 11.88
N ALA A 247 9.91 9.79 11.25
CA ALA A 247 11.02 10.41 11.95
C ALA A 247 10.56 11.56 12.85
N SER A 248 9.51 12.30 12.47
CA SER A 248 8.96 13.41 13.25
C SER A 248 8.04 12.93 14.37
N VAL A 249 7.03 12.10 14.09
CA VAL A 249 5.95 11.78 15.04
C VAL A 249 5.70 10.29 15.21
N THR A 250 6.66 9.43 14.87
CA THR A 250 6.63 7.96 15.04
C THR A 250 5.37 7.27 14.51
N ILE A 251 4.71 7.89 13.52
CA ILE A 251 3.57 7.34 12.78
C ILE A 251 4.08 6.84 11.43
N ILE A 252 3.78 5.59 11.10
CA ILE A 252 4.12 5.03 9.80
C ILE A 252 2.98 4.18 9.25
N PHE A 253 2.74 4.34 7.95
CA PHE A 253 1.70 3.65 7.20
C PHE A 253 2.31 2.53 6.36
N LEU A 254 2.94 1.55 7.02
CA LEU A 254 3.72 0.50 6.34
C LEU A 254 2.97 -0.24 5.22
N PRO A 255 1.70 -0.70 5.40
CA PRO A 255 0.98 -1.37 4.31
C PRO A 255 0.78 -0.48 3.09
N HIS A 256 0.57 0.82 3.30
CA HIS A 256 0.50 1.80 2.23
C HIS A 256 1.85 1.99 1.54
N CYS A 257 2.97 2.04 2.28
CA CYS A 257 4.32 2.04 1.71
C CYS A 257 4.57 0.81 0.81
N ILE A 258 4.09 -0.37 1.22
CA ILE A 258 4.17 -1.59 0.39
C ILE A 258 3.33 -1.45 -0.88
N ALA A 259 2.14 -0.86 -0.81
CA ALA A 259 1.34 -0.58 -2.01
C ALA A 259 2.04 0.42 -2.94
N ILE A 260 2.70 1.46 -2.42
CA ILE A 260 3.48 2.43 -3.20
C ILE A 260 4.57 1.72 -4.03
N LEU A 261 5.21 0.68 -3.49
CA LEU A 261 6.24 -0.08 -4.22
C LEU A 261 5.70 -0.72 -5.52
N SER A 262 4.39 -0.89 -5.68
CA SER A 262 3.79 -1.42 -6.92
C SER A 262 3.97 -0.50 -8.13
N ILE A 263 4.23 0.78 -7.89
CA ILE A 263 4.41 1.82 -8.91
C ILE A 263 5.81 1.70 -9.56
N LEU A 264 6.78 1.10 -8.86
CA LEU A 264 8.15 0.96 -9.35
C LEU A 264 8.23 0.06 -10.59
N PRO A 265 9.03 0.43 -11.60
CA PRO A 265 9.31 -0.39 -12.77
C PRO A 265 10.37 -1.46 -12.46
N TRP A 266 10.04 -2.43 -11.60
CA TRP A 266 10.96 -3.46 -11.08
C TRP A 266 11.76 -4.20 -12.16
N GLU A 267 11.21 -4.36 -13.37
CA GLU A 267 11.90 -4.98 -14.51
C GLU A 267 13.16 -4.23 -14.97
N ARG A 268 13.33 -2.97 -14.60
CA ARG A 268 14.52 -2.18 -14.95
C ARG A 268 15.74 -2.54 -14.11
N LEU A 269 15.54 -3.06 -12.89
CA LEU A 269 16.64 -3.52 -12.04
C LEU A 269 17.32 -4.75 -12.63
N LEU A 270 16.55 -5.67 -13.23
CA LEU A 270 17.09 -6.85 -13.95
C LEU A 270 17.93 -6.48 -15.18
N ARG A 271 17.63 -5.35 -15.85
CA ARG A 271 18.41 -4.90 -17.01
C ARG A 271 19.80 -4.41 -16.61
N ARG A 272 19.90 -3.69 -15.48
CA ARG A 272 21.17 -3.15 -14.99
C ARG A 272 22.15 -4.24 -14.54
N THR A 273 21.66 -5.39 -14.06
CA THR A 273 22.50 -6.50 -13.59
C THR A 273 22.97 -7.44 -14.70
N ARG A 274 22.50 -7.27 -15.94
CA ARG A 274 22.74 -8.21 -17.05
C ARG A 274 23.27 -7.55 -18.32
N GLU A 275 23.77 -6.32 -18.27
CA GLU A 275 24.58 -5.81 -19.39
C GLU A 275 25.85 -6.68 -19.46
N PRO A 276 26.03 -7.48 -20.53
CA PRO A 276 27.31 -8.10 -20.76
C PRO A 276 28.27 -6.98 -21.14
N VAL A 277 29.39 -6.86 -20.44
CA VAL A 277 30.55 -6.14 -20.95
C VAL A 277 31.07 -6.95 -22.14
N THR A 278 30.44 -6.81 -23.31
CA THR A 278 31.08 -7.16 -24.58
C THR A 278 31.92 -5.97 -25.00
N SER A 279 33.06 -5.80 -24.34
CA SER A 279 34.21 -5.19 -25.00
C SER A 279 34.72 -6.24 -25.99
N GLU A 280 34.32 -6.13 -27.25
CA GLU A 280 35.04 -6.84 -28.32
C GLU A 280 36.50 -6.36 -28.31
N PRO A 281 37.48 -7.27 -28.33
CA PRO A 281 38.85 -6.89 -28.61
C PRO A 281 38.94 -6.49 -30.08
N THR A 282 39.27 -5.22 -30.33
CA THR A 282 39.68 -4.72 -31.64
C THR A 282 40.83 -5.59 -32.15
N SER A 283 40.56 -6.41 -33.16
CA SER A 283 41.60 -7.13 -33.89
C SER A 283 42.42 -6.11 -34.70
N PRO A 284 43.77 -6.15 -34.66
CA PRO A 284 44.59 -5.24 -35.44
C PRO A 284 44.48 -5.61 -36.93
N ALA A 285 44.21 -4.59 -37.75
CA ALA A 285 44.25 -4.70 -39.20
C ALA A 285 45.63 -5.20 -39.66
N ARG A 286 45.64 -6.30 -40.43
CA ARG A 286 46.75 -6.67 -41.30
C ARG A 286 46.31 -6.46 -42.74
N ALA A 287 46.87 -5.43 -43.38
CA ALA A 287 47.40 -5.40 -44.75
C ALA A 287 47.90 -3.98 -45.02
#